data_AF-A0A7S1VPN7-F1
#
_entry.id   AF-A0A7S1VPN7-F1
#
_cell.length_a   1.000
_cell.length_b   1.000
_cell.length_c   1.000
_cell.angle_alpha   90.00
_cell.angle_beta   90.00
_cell.angle_gamma   90.00
#
_symmetry.space_group_name_H-M   'P 1'
#
loop_
_entity.id
_entity.type
_entity.pdbx_description
1 polymer ?
#
loop_
_entity_poly.entity_id
_entity_poly.type
_entity_poly.pdbx_seq_one_letter_code
_entity_poly.pdbx_strand_id
1 'polypeptide(L)'
;QVKDSRKIWLMKTLSAIVTHAYFKNPALMMSCILRALRLTVRFGMYSELTPAALGSYGSLHLLLNKEKESLRFLKLAMLVLKKQRSQYIQPHCIVAVYGLGMHRWEPLERLYKPLVEGYNAGN
;
A
#
# COMPACT_ATOMS: atom_id res chain seq x y z
N GLN A 1 4.11 21.21 5.78
CA GLN A 1 3.02 20.66 4.95
C GLN A 1 2.85 21.54 3.73
N VAL A 2 2.96 21.00 2.52
CA VAL A 2 2.94 21.78 1.28
C VAL A 2 1.49 22.16 0.91
N LYS A 3 1.15 23.45 0.94
CA LYS A 3 -0.16 24.04 0.60
C LYS A 3 -0.33 24.31 -0.90
N ASP A 4 0.10 23.39 -1.77
CA ASP A 4 0.09 23.62 -3.21
C ASP A 4 -1.24 23.13 -3.82
N SER A 5 -2.18 24.06 -3.98
CA SER A 5 -3.58 23.81 -4.39
C SER A 5 -3.69 22.99 -5.67
N ARG A 6 -2.74 23.15 -6.62
CA ARG A 6 -2.71 22.40 -7.88
C ARG A 6 -2.42 20.92 -7.67
N LYS A 7 -1.51 20.60 -6.75
CA LYS A 7 -1.15 19.21 -6.44
C LYS A 7 -2.25 18.51 -5.65
N ILE A 8 -2.95 19.24 -4.78
CA ILE A 8 -4.14 18.73 -4.07
C ILE A 8 -5.25 18.42 -5.07
N TRP A 9 -5.49 19.33 -6.03
CA TRP A 9 -6.46 19.13 -7.09
C TRP A 9 -6.11 17.91 -7.95
N LEU A 10 -4.85 17.77 -8.36
CA LEU A 10 -4.37 16.59 -9.10
C LEU A 10 -4.63 15.27 -8.36
N MET A 11 -4.37 15.22 -7.05
CA MET A 11 -4.64 14.02 -6.24
C MET A 11 -6.14 13.69 -6.17
N LYS A 12 -7.00 14.72 -6.07
CA LYS A 12 -8.46 14.53 -6.12
C LYS A 12 -8.94 14.03 -7.48
N THR A 13 -8.41 14.58 -8.57
CA THR A 13 -8.74 14.13 -9.93
C THR A 13 -8.29 12.69 -10.17
N LEU A 14 -7.09 12.33 -9.72
CA LEU A 14 -6.61 10.94 -9.76
C LEU A 14 -7.54 9.99 -8.98
N SER A 15 -8.05 10.43 -7.82
CA SER A 15 -9.02 9.67 -7.03
C SER A 15 -10.32 9.40 -7.79
N ALA A 16 -10.88 10.43 -8.42
CA ALA A 16 -12.10 10.27 -9.22
C ALA A 16 -11.89 9.34 -10.42
N ILE A 17 -10.73 9.42 -11.08
CA ILE A 17 -10.39 8.55 -12.21
C ILE A 17 -10.24 7.10 -11.75
N VAL A 18 -9.64 6.82 -10.59
CA VAL A 18 -9.48 5.46 -10.06
C VAL A 18 -10.83 4.77 -9.89
N THR A 19 -11.83 5.44 -9.32
CA THR A 19 -13.18 4.87 -9.12
C THR A 19 -13.83 4.49 -10.45
N HIS A 20 -13.63 5.29 -11.50
CA HIS A 20 -14.20 5.03 -12.82
C HIS A 20 -13.40 4.00 -13.63
N ALA A 21 -12.07 4.02 -13.48
CA ALA A 21 -11.15 3.11 -14.15
C ALA A 21 -11.24 1.68 -13.60
N TYR A 22 -11.67 1.49 -12.36
CA TYR A 22 -11.86 0.17 -11.75
C TYR A 22 -12.69 -0.78 -12.63
N PHE A 23 -13.79 -0.28 -13.21
CA PHE A 23 -14.70 -1.10 -14.02
C PHE A 23 -14.38 -1.12 -15.52
N LYS A 24 -13.75 -0.05 -16.04
CA LYS A 24 -13.53 0.11 -17.49
C LYS A 24 -12.11 -0.23 -17.96
N ASN A 25 -11.10 0.04 -17.14
CA ASN A 25 -9.70 -0.14 -17.52
C ASN A 25 -8.79 -0.31 -16.27
N PRO A 26 -8.58 -1.56 -15.83
CA PRO A 26 -7.77 -1.86 -14.64
C PRO A 26 -6.31 -1.40 -14.75
N ALA A 27 -5.74 -1.34 -15.96
CA ALA A 27 -4.37 -0.86 -16.18
C ALA A 27 -4.24 0.66 -15.94
N LEU A 28 -5.26 1.42 -16.34
CA LEU A 28 -5.35 2.85 -16.05
C LEU A 28 -5.48 3.10 -14.55
N MET A 29 -6.33 2.31 -13.88
CA MET A 29 -6.48 2.36 -12.42
C MET A 29 -5.12 2.20 -11.73
N MET A 30 -4.36 1.18 -12.13
CA MET A 30 -3.06 0.90 -11.51
C MET A 30 -2.04 2.02 -11.76
N SER A 31 -2.04 2.59 -12.96
CA SER A 31 -1.21 3.74 -13.32
C SER A 31 -1.54 4.97 -12.47
N CYS A 32 -2.82 5.26 -12.23
CA CYS A 32 -3.26 6.37 -11.38
C CYS A 32 -2.84 6.19 -9.92
N ILE A 33 -2.96 4.97 -9.40
CA ILE A 33 -2.55 4.63 -8.03
C ILE A 33 -1.03 4.79 -7.85
N LEU A 34 -0.22 4.31 -8.79
CA LEU A 34 1.25 4.50 -8.75
C LEU A 34 1.64 5.98 -8.84
N ARG A 35 0.90 6.77 -9.64
CA ARG A 35 1.14 8.22 -9.76
C ARG A 35 0.79 8.95 -8.47
N ALA A 36 -0.31 8.56 -7.80
CA ALA A 36 -0.67 9.05 -6.48
C ALA A 36 0.42 8.72 -5.44
N LEU A 37 0.94 7.48 -5.43
CA LEU A 37 2.05 7.07 -4.56
C LEU A 37 3.28 7.97 -4.76
N ARG A 38 3.68 8.20 -6.02
CA ARG A 38 4.85 9.04 -6.34
C ARG A 38 4.69 10.46 -5.83
N LEU A 39 3.48 11.02 -5.93
CA LEU A 39 3.17 12.36 -5.40
C LEU A 39 3.22 12.37 -3.87
N THR A 40 2.70 11.33 -3.21
CA THR A 40 2.77 11.20 -1.75
C THR A 40 4.21 11.09 -1.25
N VAL A 41 5.04 10.24 -1.87
CA VAL A 41 6.45 10.05 -1.47
C VAL A 41 7.27 11.32 -1.74
N ARG A 42 7.11 11.94 -2.91
CA ARG A 42 7.94 13.08 -3.33
C ARG A 42 7.57 14.38 -2.63
N PHE A 43 6.31 14.56 -2.27
CA PHE A 43 5.80 15.84 -1.76
C PHE A 43 5.17 15.75 -0.35
N GLY A 44 5.17 14.57 0.27
CA GLY A 44 4.52 14.35 1.58
C GLY A 44 3.01 14.59 1.55
N MET A 45 2.38 14.43 0.39
CA MET A 45 0.96 14.74 0.19
C MET A 45 0.08 13.52 0.49
N TYR A 46 -0.68 13.62 1.58
CA TYR A 46 -1.63 12.60 1.97
C TYR A 46 -2.97 12.84 1.28
N SER A 47 -3.38 11.89 0.43
CA SER A 47 -4.76 11.77 -0.04
C SER A 47 -5.43 10.55 0.57
N GLU A 48 -6.76 10.47 0.46
CA GLU A 48 -7.52 9.30 0.87
C GLU A 48 -7.05 8.02 0.17
N LEU A 49 -6.51 8.11 -1.05
CA LEU A 49 -5.98 6.95 -1.80
C LEU A 49 -4.61 6.46 -1.33
N THR A 50 -3.92 7.23 -0.47
CA THR A 50 -2.54 6.90 -0.05
C THR A 50 -2.42 5.50 0.55
N PRO A 51 -3.33 5.05 1.44
CA PRO A 51 -3.32 3.69 1.95
C PRO A 51 -3.46 2.65 0.84
N ALA A 52 -4.44 2.83 -0.07
CA ALA A 52 -4.64 1.90 -1.19
C ALA A 52 -3.39 1.84 -2.09
N ALA A 53 -2.75 2.98 -2.34
CA ALA A 53 -1.53 3.05 -3.13
C ALA A 53 -0.33 2.37 -2.47
N LEU A 54 -0.15 2.55 -1.16
CA LEU A 54 0.85 1.83 -0.38
C LEU A 54 0.57 0.32 -0.36
N GLY A 55 -0.71 -0.06 -0.23
CA GLY A 55 -1.16 -1.44 -0.27
C GLY A 55 -0.84 -2.11 -1.61
N SER A 56 -1.25 -1.51 -2.73
CA SER A 56 -0.96 -2.01 -4.07
C SER A 56 0.54 -2.07 -4.37
N TYR A 57 1.32 -1.09 -3.90
CA TYR A 57 2.77 -1.11 -4.06
C TYR A 57 3.42 -2.24 -3.25
N GLY A 58 2.94 -2.49 -2.03
CA GLY A 58 3.34 -3.65 -1.24
C GLY A 58 3.02 -4.97 -1.95
N SER A 59 1.80 -5.14 -2.46
CA SER A 59 1.41 -6.32 -3.24
C SER A 59 2.26 -6.51 -4.49
N LEU A 60 2.68 -5.43 -5.16
CA LEU A 60 3.56 -5.51 -6.31
C LEU A 60 4.98 -5.99 -5.93
N HIS A 61 5.51 -5.56 -4.78
CA HIS A 61 6.77 -6.10 -4.27
C HIS A 61 6.68 -7.58 -3.93
N LEU A 62 5.51 -8.06 -3.49
CA LEU A 62 5.28 -9.49 -3.29
C LEU A 62 5.42 -10.28 -4.60
N LEU A 63 4.85 -9.77 -5.71
CA LEU A 63 4.97 -10.38 -7.04
C LEU A 63 6.41 -10.35 -7.57
N LEU A 64 7.25 -9.46 -7.05
CA LEU A 64 8.66 -9.34 -7.38
C LEU A 64 9.58 -10.10 -6.41
N ASN A 65 9.04 -10.95 -5.55
CA ASN A 65 9.78 -11.68 -4.49
C ASN A 65 10.58 -10.77 -3.53
N LYS A 66 10.11 -9.53 -3.34
CA LYS A 66 10.67 -8.54 -2.41
C LYS A 66 9.81 -8.47 -1.15
N GLU A 67 9.85 -9.56 -0.38
CA GLU A 67 8.92 -9.81 0.72
C GLU A 67 9.08 -8.81 1.88
N LYS A 68 10.32 -8.44 2.22
CA LYS A 68 10.60 -7.45 3.27
C LYS A 68 10.05 -6.08 2.92
N GLU A 69 10.24 -5.65 1.68
CA GLU A 69 9.73 -4.40 1.14
C GLU A 69 8.20 -4.43 1.06
N SER A 70 7.63 -5.53 0.59
CA SER A 70 6.19 -5.78 0.58
C SER A 70 5.58 -5.57 1.97
N LEU A 71 6.05 -6.29 2.98
CA LEU A 71 5.58 -6.15 4.36
C LEU A 71 5.69 -4.71 4.88
N ARG A 72 6.79 -4.02 4.59
CA ARG A 72 7.00 -2.63 5.02
C ARG A 72 5.92 -1.70 4.46
N PHE A 73 5.61 -1.82 3.17
CA PHE A 73 4.59 -0.98 2.52
C PHE A 73 3.17 -1.36 2.95
N LEU A 74 2.88 -2.64 3.15
CA LEU A 74 1.58 -3.10 3.65
C LEU A 74 1.32 -2.62 5.09
N LYS A 75 2.34 -2.68 5.97
CA LYS A 75 2.25 -2.11 7.35
C LYS A 75 2.06 -0.59 7.32
N LEU A 76 2.77 0.12 6.44
CA LEU A 76 2.59 1.57 6.24
C LEU A 76 1.18 1.90 5.75
N ALA A 77 0.63 1.14 4.81
CA ALA A 77 -0.73 1.32 4.32
C ALA A 77 -1.74 1.27 5.47
N MET A 78 -1.65 0.26 6.34
CA MET A 78 -2.53 0.12 7.51
C MET A 78 -2.37 1.25 8.51
N LEU A 79 -1.14 1.70 8.76
CA LEU A 79 -0.87 2.79 9.69
C LEU A 79 -1.48 4.11 9.17
N VAL A 80 -1.33 4.41 7.88
CA VAL A 80 -1.93 5.59 7.26
C VAL A 80 -3.45 5.48 7.23
N LEU A 81 -4.02 4.30 6.94
CA LEU A 81 -5.46 4.05 6.97
C LEU A 81 -6.05 4.32 8.36
N LYS A 82 -5.42 3.78 9.42
CA LYS A 82 -5.84 4.02 10.82
C LYS A 82 -5.78 5.49 11.19
N LYS A 83 -4.77 6.22 10.71
CA LYS A 83 -4.65 7.67 10.93
C LYS A 83 -5.70 8.49 10.17
N GLN A 84 -6.05 8.08 8.95
CA GLN A 84 -7.02 8.82 8.13
C GLN A 84 -8.48 8.55 8.49
N ARG A 85 -8.80 7.44 9.19
CA ARG A 85 -10.18 7.04 9.54
C ARG A 85 -11.15 7.01 8.34
N SER A 86 -10.64 6.86 7.11
CA SER A 86 -11.47 6.84 5.90
C SER A 86 -12.15 5.48 5.75
N GLN A 87 -13.47 5.44 5.98
CA GLN A 87 -14.28 4.22 5.86
C GLN A 87 -14.43 3.73 4.41
N TYR A 88 -14.31 4.63 3.43
CA TYR A 88 -14.56 4.32 2.02
C TYR A 88 -13.44 3.48 1.39
N ILE A 89 -12.19 3.68 1.83
CA ILE A 89 -11.00 3.01 1.27
C ILE A 89 -10.55 1.83 2.13
N GLN A 90 -11.12 1.73 3.34
CA GLN A 90 -10.86 0.66 4.28
C GLN A 90 -11.07 -0.75 3.69
N PRO A 91 -12.15 -1.05 2.95
CA PRO A 91 -12.36 -2.39 2.39
C PRO A 91 -11.29 -2.75 1.36
N HIS A 92 -11.01 -1.85 0.42
CA HIS A 92 -9.99 -2.08 -0.63
C HIS A 92 -8.59 -2.24 -0.05
N CYS A 93 -8.26 -1.41 0.93
CA CYS A 93 -6.97 -1.47 1.59
C CYS A 93 -6.83 -2.75 2.42
N ILE A 94 -7.90 -3.19 3.11
CA ILE A 94 -7.91 -4.46 3.85
C ILE A 94 -7.76 -5.65 2.91
N VAL A 95 -8.46 -5.68 1.77
CA VAL A 95 -8.33 -6.79 0.80
C VAL A 95 -6.92 -6.85 0.21
N ALA A 96 -6.33 -5.72 -0.19
CA ALA A 96 -4.97 -5.69 -0.71
C ALA A 96 -3.92 -6.06 0.35
N VAL A 97 -4.11 -5.62 1.59
CA VAL A 97 -3.17 -5.85 2.69
C VAL A 97 -3.28 -7.27 3.24
N TYR A 98 -4.46 -7.70 3.64
CA TYR A 98 -4.69 -8.99 4.28
C TYR A 98 -4.87 -10.12 3.26
N GLY A 99 -5.60 -9.87 2.17
CA GLY A 99 -5.90 -10.91 1.17
C GLY A 99 -4.70 -11.34 0.35
N LEU A 100 -3.77 -10.42 0.05
CA LEU A 100 -2.62 -10.73 -0.82
C LEU A 100 -1.30 -10.90 -0.06
N GLY A 101 -1.08 -10.18 1.05
CA GLY A 101 0.25 -10.10 1.68
C GLY A 101 0.32 -10.63 3.11
N MET A 102 -0.37 -9.98 4.05
CA MET A 102 -0.11 -10.20 5.49
C MET A 102 -0.56 -11.59 5.97
N HIS A 103 -1.67 -12.13 5.46
CA HIS A 103 -2.18 -13.42 5.93
C HIS A 103 -1.30 -14.61 5.54
N ARG A 104 -0.51 -14.49 4.48
CA ARG A 104 0.47 -15.52 4.08
C ARG A 104 1.79 -15.35 4.81
N TRP A 105 2.31 -14.12 4.88
CA TRP A 105 3.71 -13.93 5.23
C TRP A 105 3.95 -13.73 6.72
N GLU A 106 3.03 -13.07 7.44
CA GLU A 106 3.19 -12.78 8.86
C GLU A 106 3.19 -14.04 9.76
N PRO A 107 2.38 -15.08 9.49
CA PRO A 107 2.47 -16.35 10.21
C PRO A 107 3.78 -17.10 9.92
N LEU A 108 4.23 -17.11 8.66
CA LEU A 108 5.48 -17.74 8.26
C LEU A 108 6.68 -17.05 8.92
N GLU A 109 6.73 -15.71 8.91
CA GLU A 109 7.78 -14.95 9.58
C GLU A 109 7.84 -15.28 11.08
N ARG A 110 6.69 -15.36 11.76
CA ARG A 110 6.65 -15.73 13.18
C ARG A 110 7.11 -17.16 13.47
N LEU A 111 6.84 -18.09 12.56
CA LEU A 111 7.25 -19.49 12.69
C LEU A 111 8.74 -19.68 12.43
N TYR A 112 9.25 -19.11 11.33
CA TYR A 112 10.61 -19.35 10.88
C TYR A 112 11.66 -18.48 11.59
N LYS A 113 11.30 -17.29 12.08
CA LYS A 113 12.25 -16.41 12.76
C LYS A 113 12.94 -17.07 13.97
N PRO A 114 12.23 -17.68 14.94
CA PRO A 114 12.90 -18.36 16.06
C PRO A 114 13.70 -19.61 15.61
N LEU A 115 13.27 -20.29 14.55
CA LEU A 115 14.01 -21.43 13.96
C LEU A 115 15.34 -20.98 13.36
N VAL A 116 15.35 -19.87 12.62
CA VAL A 116 16.56 -19.29 12.02
C VAL A 116 17.47 -18.71 13.10
N GLU A 117 16.91 -18.04 14.11
CA GLU A 117 17.67 -17.53 15.27
C GLU A 117 18.32 -18.68 16.05
N GLY A 118 17.60 -19.80 16.26
CA GLY A 118 18.14 -21.00 16.89
C GLY A 118 19.24 -21.68 16.05
N TYR A 119 19.07 -21.79 14.73
CA TYR A 119 20.09 -22.34 13.84
C TYR A 119 21.37 -21.49 13.83
N ASN A 120 21.23 -20.17 13.79
CA ASN A 120 22.38 -19.25 13.80
C ASN A 120 23.05 -19.13 15.17
N ALA A 121 22.35 -19.40 16.27
CA ALA A 121 22.95 -19.44 17.61
C ALA A 121 23.70 -20.75 17.90
N GLY A 122 23.40 -21.81 17.14
CA GLY A 122 24.06 -23.12 17.23
C GLY A 122 25.27 -23.29 16.31
N ASN A 123 25.50 -22.36 15.38
CA ASN A 123 26.74 -22.23 14.59
C ASN A 123 27.66 -21.17 15.21
#